data_AF-A0A9W7KU39-F1
#
_entry.id   AF-A0A9W7KU39-F1
#
_cell.length_a   1.000
_cell.length_b   1.000
_cell.length_c   1.000
_cell.angle_alpha   90.00
_cell.angle_beta   90.00
_cell.angle_gamma   90.00
#
_symmetry.space_group_name_H-M   'P 1'
#
loop_
_entity.id
_entity.type
_entity.pdbx_description
1 polymer ?
#
loop_
_entity_poly.entity_id
_entity_poly.type
_entity_poly.pdbx_seq_one_letter_code
_entity_poly.pdbx_strand_id
1 'polypeptide(L)'
;DLPRYQFQKIRVEEFGGTWDMKFMQKEIYQQMLANSCVLFVPCLVCALDPTPSLAPLEVLGYSTWALGWAIENVADTHKLAFVESNKKKPRTEREPYCNKGLWRYSRHPNYFGEWLAWCGLAVAAAEPVGRMEVGFWCKMGLSFILAYICMSLYYCLSEWTGAVPAEYFSVQKRKGYDDYMKTTSMIIPWFVKELEEAAVAEEEEEEEEEEEEIKKADSPSKRGRSRGATRRTPKKTETPKKKKEATPKKKSGATPKKKEATPKKKEATPKKKEATPAKKNSRSKTPSKQTPKRTKSVKKSAKKVETPRRSSRKPARKINYM
;
A
#
# COMPACT_ATOMS: atom_id res chain seq x y z
N ASP A 1 -17.12 -0.31 2.68
CA ASP A 1 -15.93 -1.20 2.62
C ASP A 1 -14.71 -0.52 3.19
N LEU A 2 -13.85 -1.29 3.87
CA LEU A 2 -12.58 -0.78 4.39
C LEU A 2 -11.66 -0.38 3.22
N PRO A 3 -10.83 0.68 3.36
CA PRO A 3 -9.96 1.17 2.28
C PRO A 3 -9.10 0.07 1.64
N ARG A 4 -8.55 -0.86 2.43
CA ARG A 4 -7.77 -2.01 1.91
C ARG A 4 -8.52 -2.81 0.86
N TYR A 5 -9.79 -3.17 1.11
CA TYR A 5 -10.58 -3.96 0.16
C TYR A 5 -10.98 -3.15 -1.07
N GLN A 6 -11.13 -1.83 -0.93
CA GLN A 6 -11.35 -0.96 -2.08
C GLN A 6 -10.13 -0.94 -3.00
N PHE A 7 -8.92 -0.90 -2.43
CA PHE A 7 -7.69 -0.98 -3.19
C PHE A 7 -7.50 -2.36 -3.84
N GLN A 8 -7.72 -3.44 -3.09
CA GLN A 8 -7.58 -4.79 -3.62
C GLN A 8 -8.57 -5.06 -4.77
N LYS A 9 -9.79 -4.53 -4.68
CA LYS A 9 -10.76 -4.56 -5.78
C LYS A 9 -10.20 -3.91 -7.05
N ILE A 10 -9.62 -2.71 -6.93
CA ILE A 10 -9.00 -2.01 -8.07
C ILE A 10 -7.91 -2.88 -8.71
N ARG A 11 -7.01 -3.41 -7.88
CA ARG A 11 -5.92 -4.29 -8.33
C ARG A 11 -6.45 -5.52 -9.09
N VAL A 12 -7.43 -6.22 -8.54
CA VAL A 12 -8.02 -7.41 -9.17
C VAL A 12 -8.69 -7.05 -10.51
N GLU A 13 -9.43 -5.95 -10.58
CA GLU A 13 -10.08 -5.47 -11.80
C GLU A 13 -9.05 -5.04 -12.87
N GLU A 14 -7.91 -4.47 -12.49
CA GLU A 14 -6.81 -4.12 -13.40
C GLU A 14 -6.17 -5.35 -14.06
N PHE A 15 -6.08 -6.48 -13.35
CA PHE A 15 -5.60 -7.75 -13.90
C PHE A 15 -6.71 -8.57 -14.59
N GLY A 16 -7.88 -7.97 -14.87
CA GLY A 16 -8.99 -8.63 -15.55
C GLY A 16 -9.75 -9.65 -14.69
N GLY A 17 -9.50 -9.67 -13.38
CA GLY A 17 -10.23 -10.48 -12.42
C GLY A 17 -11.54 -9.85 -11.98
N THR A 18 -12.38 -10.64 -11.31
CA THR A 18 -13.64 -10.17 -10.73
C THR A 18 -13.56 -10.13 -9.21
N TRP A 19 -13.97 -9.01 -8.62
CA TRP A 19 -14.07 -8.87 -7.17
C TRP A 19 -15.47 -9.25 -6.71
N ASP A 20 -15.63 -10.48 -6.20
CA ASP A 20 -16.87 -10.97 -5.59
C ASP A 20 -16.69 -11.36 -4.12
N MET A 21 -17.79 -11.74 -3.46
CA MET A 21 -17.76 -12.13 -2.04
C MET A 21 -16.91 -13.38 -1.80
N LYS A 22 -16.84 -14.31 -2.76
CA LYS A 22 -16.06 -15.55 -2.61
C LYS A 22 -14.57 -15.26 -2.64
N PHE A 23 -14.14 -14.37 -3.54
CA PHE A 23 -12.77 -13.91 -3.62
C PHE A 23 -12.34 -13.19 -2.34
N MET A 24 -13.18 -12.26 -1.84
CA MET A 24 -12.91 -11.57 -0.58
C MET A 24 -12.78 -12.55 0.59
N GLN A 25 -13.68 -13.54 0.69
CA GLN A 25 -13.60 -14.59 1.71
C GLN A 25 -12.30 -15.40 1.59
N LYS A 26 -11.91 -15.80 0.37
CA LYS A 26 -10.65 -16.51 0.12
C LYS A 26 -9.45 -15.74 0.65
N GLU A 27 -9.36 -14.45 0.35
CA GLU A 27 -8.26 -13.57 0.83
C GLU A 27 -8.24 -13.49 2.36
N ILE A 28 -9.41 -13.36 2.99
CA ILE A 28 -9.53 -13.32 4.45
C ILE A 28 -9.05 -14.64 5.06
N TYR A 29 -9.50 -15.78 4.53
CA TYR A 29 -9.08 -17.10 5.02
C TYR A 29 -7.59 -17.35 4.81
N GLN A 30 -7.04 -16.93 3.67
CA GLN A 30 -5.61 -17.05 3.41
C GLN A 30 -4.78 -16.22 4.40
N GLN A 31 -5.18 -14.98 4.68
CA GLN A 31 -4.53 -14.15 5.69
C GLN A 31 -4.64 -14.77 7.09
N MET A 32 -5.82 -15.27 7.46
CA MET A 32 -6.05 -15.92 8.74
C MET A 32 -5.11 -17.13 8.91
N LEU A 33 -5.03 -18.00 7.89
CA LEU A 33 -4.19 -19.19 7.92
C LEU A 33 -2.69 -18.85 7.98
N ALA A 34 -2.26 -17.84 7.21
CA ALA A 34 -0.89 -17.36 7.25
C ALA A 34 -0.50 -16.87 8.65
N ASN A 35 -1.38 -16.08 9.28
CA ASN A 35 -1.14 -15.54 10.62
C ASN A 35 -1.22 -16.61 11.72
N SER A 36 -2.12 -17.60 11.61
CA SER A 36 -2.30 -18.63 12.64
C SER A 36 -1.29 -19.79 12.56
N CYS A 37 -0.69 -20.02 11.40
CA CYS A 37 0.20 -21.15 11.17
C CYS A 37 1.62 -20.70 10.84
N VAL A 38 1.81 -20.10 9.66
CA VAL A 38 3.15 -19.81 9.12
C VAL A 38 3.87 -18.78 9.97
N LEU A 39 3.19 -17.71 10.37
CA LEU A 39 3.76 -16.65 11.19
C LEU A 39 4.14 -17.13 12.60
N PHE A 40 3.51 -18.20 13.10
CA PHE A 40 3.75 -18.74 14.44
C PHE A 40 4.97 -19.70 14.50
N VAL A 41 5.49 -20.16 13.36
CA VAL A 41 6.62 -21.11 13.29
C VAL A 41 7.82 -20.71 14.13
N PRO A 42 8.39 -19.49 14.08
CA PRO A 42 9.55 -19.14 14.91
C PRO A 42 9.25 -19.26 16.41
N CYS A 43 8.06 -18.84 16.83
CA CYS A 43 7.63 -18.95 18.22
C CYS A 43 7.51 -20.41 18.66
N LEU A 44 6.93 -21.26 17.81
CA LEU A 44 6.79 -22.69 18.08
C LEU A 44 8.16 -23.37 18.18
N VAL A 45 9.08 -23.04 17.28
CA VAL A 45 10.44 -23.58 17.29
C VAL A 45 11.17 -23.22 18.58
N CYS A 46 11.14 -21.95 18.99
CA CYS A 46 11.74 -21.55 20.27
C CYS A 46 11.07 -22.22 21.47
N ALA A 47 9.74 -22.38 21.44
CA ALA A 47 8.99 -22.97 22.55
C ALA A 47 9.21 -24.49 22.71
N LEU A 48 9.65 -25.17 21.64
CA LEU A 48 9.94 -26.60 21.64
C LEU A 48 11.39 -26.93 21.96
N ASP A 49 12.28 -25.95 22.10
CA ASP A 49 13.66 -26.19 22.51
C ASP A 49 13.73 -26.49 24.02
N PRO A 50 14.11 -27.71 24.44
CA PRO A 50 14.24 -28.06 25.86
C PRO A 50 15.50 -27.49 26.51
N THR A 51 16.37 -26.83 25.74
CA THR A 51 17.67 -26.33 26.23
C THR A 51 17.47 -25.24 27.31
N PRO A 52 18.03 -25.40 28.52
CA PRO A 52 17.78 -24.48 29.64
C PRO A 52 18.58 -23.17 29.57
N SER A 53 19.45 -23.01 28.57
CA SER A 53 20.35 -21.87 28.41
C SER A 53 20.14 -21.17 27.07
N LEU A 54 20.22 -19.83 27.08
CA LEU A 54 20.15 -19.03 25.86
C LEU A 54 21.53 -18.93 25.19
N ALA A 55 21.61 -19.24 23.90
CA ALA A 55 22.78 -18.93 23.10
C ALA A 55 22.87 -17.43 22.76
N PRO A 56 24.06 -16.93 22.37
CA PRO A 56 24.24 -15.57 21.90
C PRO A 56 23.31 -15.18 20.73
N LEU A 57 23.02 -16.11 19.82
CA LEU A 57 22.12 -15.86 18.68
C LEU A 57 20.66 -15.69 19.13
N GLU A 58 20.23 -16.44 20.15
CA GLU A 58 18.90 -16.30 20.76
C GLU A 58 18.77 -14.93 21.46
N VAL A 59 19.81 -14.53 22.21
CA VAL A 59 19.88 -13.20 22.85
C VAL A 59 19.82 -12.09 21.80
N LEU A 60 20.55 -12.22 20.69
CA LEU A 60 20.50 -11.26 19.58
C LEU A 60 19.09 -11.19 18.97
N GLY A 61 18.46 -12.33 18.74
CA GLY A 61 17.11 -12.41 18.18
C GLY A 61 16.06 -11.75 19.08
N TYR A 62 16.06 -12.08 20.38
CA TYR A 62 15.14 -11.46 21.34
C TYR A 62 15.42 -9.96 21.57
N SER A 63 16.69 -9.54 21.53
CA SER A 63 17.05 -8.12 21.59
C SER A 63 16.54 -7.36 20.36
N THR A 64 16.67 -7.97 19.17
CA THR A 64 16.12 -7.42 17.92
C THR A 64 14.60 -7.36 17.97
N TRP A 65 13.95 -8.38 18.53
CA TRP A 65 12.50 -8.38 18.74
C TRP A 65 12.06 -7.22 19.65
N ALA A 66 12.72 -7.05 20.80
CA ALA A 66 12.41 -5.99 21.75
C ALA A 66 12.63 -4.59 21.13
N LEU A 67 13.67 -4.44 20.31
CA LEU A 67 13.92 -3.21 19.55
C LEU A 67 12.80 -2.93 18.54
N GLY A 68 12.38 -3.94 17.76
CA GLY A 68 11.26 -3.81 16.81
C GLY A 68 9.97 -3.37 17.51
N TRP A 69 9.62 -4.04 18.60
CA TRP A 69 8.49 -3.66 19.46
C TRP A 69 8.60 -2.24 20.01
N ALA A 70 9.78 -1.83 20.48
CA ALA A 70 9.98 -0.46 20.98
C ALA A 70 9.78 0.58 19.87
N ILE A 71 10.32 0.34 18.68
CA ILE A 71 10.14 1.22 17.50
C ILE A 71 8.66 1.33 17.15
N GLU A 72 7.94 0.21 17.09
CA GLU A 72 6.51 0.17 16.79
C GLU A 72 5.70 1.01 17.79
N ASN A 73 5.90 0.78 19.09
CA ASN A 73 5.17 1.52 20.13
C ASN A 73 5.47 3.02 20.11
N VAL A 74 6.73 3.40 19.92
CA VAL A 74 7.12 4.81 19.83
C VAL A 74 6.50 5.45 18.58
N ALA A 75 6.52 4.76 17.44
CA ALA A 75 5.90 5.23 16.21
C ALA A 75 4.39 5.45 16.39
N ASP A 76 3.67 4.49 16.96
CA ASP A 76 2.24 4.61 17.19
C ASP A 76 1.91 5.69 18.22
N THR A 77 2.72 5.84 19.26
CA THR A 77 2.58 6.93 20.23
C THR A 77 2.73 8.31 19.57
N HIS A 78 3.73 8.49 18.71
CA HIS A 78 3.89 9.73 17.93
C HIS A 78 2.65 10.01 17.07
N LYS A 79 2.10 8.99 16.41
CA LYS A 79 0.92 9.13 15.55
C LYS A 79 -0.34 9.45 16.34
N LEU A 80 -0.54 8.81 17.50
CA LEU A 80 -1.66 9.09 18.40
C LEU A 80 -1.59 10.53 18.93
N ALA A 81 -0.41 10.96 19.40
CA ALA A 81 -0.18 12.32 19.85
C ALA A 81 -0.41 13.35 18.74
N PHE A 82 0.03 13.05 17.51
CA PHE A 82 -0.28 13.87 16.33
C PHE A 82 -1.80 13.96 16.10
N VAL A 83 -2.51 12.83 16.05
CA VAL A 83 -3.96 12.82 15.80
C VAL A 83 -4.70 13.60 16.88
N GLU A 84 -4.32 13.44 18.15
CA GLU A 84 -4.95 14.15 19.26
C GLU A 84 -4.69 15.66 19.21
N SER A 85 -3.43 16.06 19.04
CA SER A 85 -3.08 17.49 18.92
C SER A 85 -3.74 18.14 17.71
N ASN A 86 -3.80 17.44 16.58
CA ASN A 86 -4.40 17.94 15.35
C ASN A 86 -5.93 18.07 15.45
N LYS A 87 -6.61 17.19 16.21
CA LYS A 87 -8.05 17.31 16.48
C LYS A 87 -8.40 18.58 17.27
N LYS A 88 -7.52 19.02 18.18
CA LYS A 88 -7.70 20.22 19.01
C LYS A 88 -7.55 21.54 18.20
N LYS A 89 -6.90 21.50 17.03
CA LYS A 89 -6.70 22.68 16.17
C LYS A 89 -7.95 23.03 15.33
N PRO A 90 -8.18 24.33 15.02
CA PRO A 90 -9.13 24.75 13.99
C PRO A 90 -8.86 24.05 12.67
N ARG A 91 -9.90 23.74 11.88
CA ARG A 91 -9.77 22.97 10.63
C ARG A 91 -8.75 23.56 9.65
N THR A 92 -8.60 24.88 9.63
CA THR A 92 -7.66 25.63 8.78
C THR A 92 -6.19 25.45 9.17
N GLU A 93 -5.92 25.06 10.41
CA GLU A 93 -4.57 24.90 10.96
C GLU A 93 -4.17 23.43 11.13
N ARG A 94 -5.05 22.51 10.70
CA ARG A 94 -4.78 21.08 10.82
C ARG A 94 -3.71 20.66 9.83
N GLU A 95 -2.70 19.99 10.34
CA GLU A 95 -1.66 19.36 9.53
C GLU A 95 -2.27 18.16 8.78
N PRO A 96 -1.98 17.97 7.49
CA PRO A 96 -2.59 16.92 6.67
C PRO A 96 -2.08 15.51 6.99
N TYR A 97 -0.87 15.38 7.53
CA TYR A 97 -0.22 14.12 7.88
C TYR A 97 0.81 14.31 9.02
N CYS A 98 1.23 13.20 9.63
CA CYS A 98 2.27 13.19 10.66
C CYS A 98 3.65 13.04 10.00
N ASN A 99 4.55 13.99 10.24
CA ASN A 99 5.94 13.97 9.77
C ASN A 99 6.94 14.29 10.89
N LYS A 100 6.62 13.90 12.14
CA LYS A 100 7.40 14.21 13.35
C LYS A 100 7.90 12.94 14.02
N GLY A 101 9.01 13.04 14.75
CA GLY A 101 9.65 11.90 15.41
C GLY A 101 10.08 10.86 14.39
N LEU A 102 9.77 9.58 14.65
CA LEU A 102 10.08 8.49 13.71
C LEU A 102 9.40 8.65 12.34
N TRP A 103 8.23 9.31 12.28
CA TRP A 103 7.54 9.59 11.02
C TRP A 103 8.27 10.60 10.14
N ARG A 104 9.31 11.27 10.65
CA ARG A 104 10.18 12.10 9.81
C ARG A 104 11.11 11.26 8.93
N TYR A 105 11.55 10.10 9.42
CA TYR A 105 12.59 9.28 8.78
C TYR A 105 12.02 8.09 8.00
N SER A 106 10.79 7.70 8.32
CA SER A 106 10.04 6.68 7.60
C SER A 106 8.57 7.09 7.54
N ARG A 107 7.88 6.77 6.44
CA ARG A 107 6.44 6.99 6.29
C ARG A 107 5.62 5.91 7.01
N HIS A 108 6.24 4.78 7.34
CA HIS A 108 5.64 3.66 8.05
C HIS A 108 6.63 3.03 9.06
N PRO A 109 7.10 3.82 10.06
CA PRO A 109 8.08 3.33 11.03
C PRO A 109 7.51 2.22 11.93
N ASN A 110 6.19 2.20 12.13
CA ASN A 110 5.51 1.12 12.84
C ASN A 110 5.58 -0.21 12.09
N TYR A 111 5.44 -0.20 10.76
CA TYR A 111 5.60 -1.41 9.94
C TYR A 111 7.04 -1.91 9.93
N PHE A 112 8.02 -1.01 9.97
CA PHE A 112 9.41 -1.40 10.16
C PHE A 112 9.64 -2.07 11.53
N GLY A 113 9.07 -1.51 12.60
CA GLY A 113 9.12 -2.12 13.94
C GLY A 113 8.51 -3.52 13.97
N GLU A 114 7.31 -3.68 13.40
CA GLU A 114 6.63 -4.98 13.28
C GLU A 114 7.47 -5.99 12.48
N TRP A 115 7.99 -5.59 11.32
CA TRP A 115 8.86 -6.44 10.50
C TRP A 115 10.14 -6.85 11.26
N LEU A 116 10.81 -5.88 11.90
CA LEU A 116 12.03 -6.12 12.68
C LEU A 116 11.75 -7.07 13.85
N ALA A 117 10.58 -6.96 14.48
CA ALA A 117 10.19 -7.86 15.56
C ALA A 117 10.13 -9.31 15.09
N TRP A 118 9.47 -9.58 13.96
CA TRP A 118 9.39 -10.92 13.40
C TRP A 118 10.73 -11.45 12.88
N CYS A 119 11.56 -10.59 12.30
CA CYS A 119 12.95 -10.94 11.97
C CYS A 119 13.72 -11.35 13.23
N GLY A 120 13.56 -10.63 14.34
CA GLY A 120 14.15 -11.00 15.63
C GLY A 120 13.73 -12.39 16.12
N LEU A 121 12.44 -12.73 16.01
CA LEU A 121 11.95 -14.06 16.36
C LEU A 121 12.50 -15.16 15.44
N ALA A 122 12.63 -14.89 14.14
CA ALA A 122 13.25 -15.82 13.20
C ALA A 122 14.75 -16.05 13.50
N VAL A 123 15.47 -14.99 13.88
CA VAL A 123 16.87 -15.07 14.34
C VAL A 123 16.96 -15.87 15.63
N ALA A 124 16.07 -15.62 16.59
CA ALA A 124 16.04 -16.36 17.85
C ALA A 124 15.78 -17.87 17.63
N ALA A 125 14.93 -18.21 16.66
CA ALA A 125 14.62 -19.60 16.32
C ALA A 125 15.77 -20.34 15.61
N ALA A 126 16.73 -19.63 15.00
CA ALA A 126 17.78 -20.25 14.18
C ALA A 126 18.65 -21.25 14.97
N GLU A 127 18.98 -20.92 16.21
CA GLU A 127 19.78 -21.77 17.08
C GLU A 127 19.00 -23.04 17.52
N PRO A 128 17.76 -22.94 18.04
CA PRO A 128 16.88 -24.09 18.22
C PRO A 128 16.80 -25.01 16.98
N VAL A 129 16.63 -24.46 15.77
CA VAL A 129 16.64 -25.26 14.52
C VAL A 129 17.94 -26.06 14.37
N GLY A 130 19.07 -25.44 14.68
CA GLY A 130 20.38 -26.09 14.65
C GLY A 130 20.47 -27.29 15.60
N ARG A 131 19.92 -27.15 16.81
CA ARG A 131 19.93 -28.17 17.87
C ARG A 131 18.97 -29.34 17.63
N MET A 132 17.92 -29.16 16.81
CA MET A 132 16.94 -30.22 16.56
C MET A 132 17.60 -31.52 16.08
N GLU A 133 17.22 -32.66 16.67
CA GLU A 133 17.65 -34.00 16.28
C GLU A 133 16.90 -34.50 15.03
N VAL A 134 16.95 -33.73 13.96
CA VAL A 134 16.33 -34.04 12.65
C VAL A 134 17.38 -34.03 11.55
N GLY A 135 17.07 -34.66 10.42
CA GLY A 135 17.98 -34.72 9.28
C GLY A 135 18.34 -33.32 8.73
N PHE A 136 19.53 -33.20 8.13
CA PHE A 136 20.06 -31.95 7.57
C PHE A 136 19.04 -31.21 6.68
N TRP A 137 18.36 -31.95 5.79
CA TRP A 137 17.36 -31.37 4.89
C TRP A 137 16.14 -30.79 5.61
N CYS A 138 15.74 -31.35 6.75
CA CYS A 138 14.66 -30.80 7.57
C CYS A 138 15.09 -29.47 8.21
N LYS A 139 16.32 -29.38 8.72
CA LYS A 139 16.87 -28.13 9.27
C LYS A 139 16.95 -27.04 8.20
N MET A 140 17.49 -27.38 7.03
CA MET A 140 17.55 -26.46 5.89
C MET A 140 16.16 -25.98 5.48
N GLY A 141 15.19 -26.90 5.35
CA GLY A 141 13.80 -26.56 5.04
C GLY A 141 13.20 -25.59 6.06
N LEU A 142 13.43 -25.83 7.35
CA LEU A 142 12.94 -24.94 8.41
C LEU A 142 13.63 -23.56 8.38
N SER A 143 14.94 -23.50 8.15
CA SER A 143 15.65 -22.23 7.96
C SER A 143 15.14 -21.45 6.75
N PHE A 144 14.82 -22.11 5.64
CA PHE A 144 14.18 -21.47 4.49
C PHE A 144 12.79 -20.94 4.82
N ILE A 145 12.00 -21.66 5.62
CA ILE A 145 10.69 -21.18 6.09
C ILE A 145 10.86 -19.92 6.94
N LEU A 146 11.83 -19.88 7.86
CA LEU A 146 12.11 -18.70 8.69
C LEU A 146 12.50 -17.48 7.84
N ALA A 147 13.38 -17.66 6.84
CA ALA A 147 13.74 -16.59 5.91
C ALA A 147 12.55 -16.14 5.05
N TYR A 148 11.75 -17.09 4.57
CA TYR A 148 10.55 -16.82 3.79
C TYR A 148 9.51 -16.02 4.59
N ILE A 149 9.35 -16.28 5.89
CA ILE A 149 8.47 -15.50 6.77
C ILE A 149 8.93 -14.03 6.82
N CYS A 150 10.22 -13.78 7.03
CA CYS A 150 10.77 -12.42 7.09
C CYS A 150 10.53 -11.65 5.79
N MET A 151 10.78 -12.29 4.65
CA MET A 151 10.56 -11.70 3.34
C MET A 151 9.06 -11.48 3.06
N SER A 152 8.23 -12.48 3.33
CA SER A 152 6.77 -12.41 3.08
C SER A 152 6.12 -11.33 3.93
N LEU A 153 6.54 -11.17 5.19
CA LEU A 153 6.06 -10.10 6.05
C LEU A 153 6.45 -8.71 5.53
N TYR A 154 7.68 -8.54 5.06
CA TYR A 154 8.08 -7.29 4.40
C TYR A 154 7.13 -6.96 3.25
N TYR A 155 6.90 -7.89 2.33
CA TYR A 155 5.97 -7.69 1.21
C TYR A 155 4.50 -7.49 1.65
N CYS A 156 4.06 -8.14 2.73
CA CYS A 156 2.72 -7.91 3.28
C CYS A 156 2.55 -6.48 3.79
N LEU A 157 3.58 -5.97 4.48
CA LEU A 157 3.62 -4.66 5.12
C LEU A 157 3.98 -3.52 4.16
N SER A 158 4.68 -3.78 3.06
CA SER A 158 4.95 -2.78 2.02
C SER A 158 3.87 -2.81 0.93
N GLU A 159 3.73 -3.93 0.23
CA GLU A 159 3.05 -4.00 -1.07
C GLU A 159 1.60 -4.52 -1.00
N TRP A 160 1.41 -5.68 -0.39
CA TRP A 160 0.15 -6.41 -0.56
C TRP A 160 -0.98 -5.76 0.23
N THR A 161 -0.72 -5.46 1.51
CA THR A 161 -1.76 -5.05 2.45
C THR A 161 -1.41 -3.82 3.29
N GLY A 162 -0.14 -3.44 3.34
CA GLY A 162 0.36 -2.38 4.22
C GLY A 162 0.50 -1.02 3.54
N ALA A 163 1.73 -0.58 3.27
CA ALA A 163 2.05 0.80 2.93
C ALA A 163 1.42 1.26 1.62
N VAL A 164 1.66 0.57 0.50
CA VAL A 164 1.17 0.97 -0.83
C VAL A 164 -0.35 1.14 -0.86
N PRO A 165 -1.18 0.19 -0.38
CA PRO A 165 -2.63 0.40 -0.28
C PRO A 165 -3.04 1.58 0.61
N ALA A 166 -2.30 1.83 1.70
CA ALA A 166 -2.59 2.92 2.63
C ALA A 166 -2.20 4.29 2.05
N GLU A 167 -1.10 4.37 1.31
CA GLU A 167 -0.60 5.59 0.69
C GLU A 167 -1.42 5.98 -0.54
N TYR A 168 -1.93 5.01 -1.31
CA TYR A 168 -2.80 5.25 -2.47
C TYR A 168 -3.97 6.20 -2.16
N PHE A 169 -4.65 6.00 -1.03
CA PHE A 169 -5.72 6.89 -0.59
C PHE A 169 -5.22 8.12 0.18
N SER A 170 -4.02 8.07 0.74
CA SER A 170 -3.44 9.20 1.47
C SER A 170 -3.10 10.34 0.52
N VAL A 171 -2.48 10.05 -0.62
CA VAL A 171 -2.19 11.04 -1.69
C VAL A 171 -3.46 11.73 -2.17
N GLN A 172 -4.56 10.98 -2.34
CA GLN A 172 -5.83 11.53 -2.82
C GLN A 172 -6.53 12.44 -1.79
N LYS A 173 -6.28 12.22 -0.50
CA LYS A 173 -7.02 12.88 0.59
C LYS A 173 -6.24 13.96 1.31
N ARG A 174 -4.91 13.89 1.30
CA ARG A 174 -4.01 14.73 2.10
C ARG A 174 -3.15 15.58 1.17
N LYS A 175 -3.27 16.90 1.30
CA LYS A 175 -2.48 17.85 0.50
C LYS A 175 -0.99 17.74 0.84
N GLY A 176 -0.11 17.72 -0.17
CA GLY A 176 1.35 17.67 -0.02
C GLY A 176 1.87 16.33 0.51
N TYR A 177 1.08 15.25 0.43
CA TYR A 177 1.52 13.91 0.83
C TYR A 177 2.38 13.27 -0.25
N ASP A 178 2.18 13.66 -1.51
CA ASP A 178 3.05 13.36 -2.64
C ASP A 178 4.49 13.83 -2.39
N ASP A 179 4.69 15.09 -1.98
CA ASP A 179 6.02 15.62 -1.62
C ASP A 179 6.68 14.81 -0.48
N TYR A 180 5.87 14.37 0.49
CA TYR A 180 6.32 13.54 1.60
C TYR A 180 6.74 12.14 1.14
N MET A 181 6.05 11.56 0.14
CA MET A 181 6.43 10.29 -0.46
C MET A 181 7.76 10.35 -1.21
N LYS A 182 8.11 11.50 -1.79
CA LYS A 182 9.39 11.69 -2.51
C LYS A 182 10.57 11.87 -1.57
N THR A 183 10.35 12.54 -0.45
CA THR A 183 11.44 12.99 0.45
C THR A 183 11.74 12.05 1.61
N THR A 184 10.78 11.20 1.99
CA THR A 184 10.89 10.35 3.19
C THR A 184 10.79 8.88 2.81
N SER A 185 11.67 8.01 3.33
CA SER A 185 11.64 6.56 3.04
C SER A 185 10.30 5.88 3.41
N MET A 186 9.88 4.86 2.67
CA MET A 186 8.58 4.20 2.91
C MET A 186 8.55 3.39 4.23
N ILE A 187 9.45 2.41 4.38
CA ILE A 187 9.47 1.46 5.50
C ILE A 187 10.74 1.65 6.33
N ILE A 188 11.91 1.35 5.74
CA ILE A 188 13.19 1.38 6.44
C ILE A 188 13.57 2.84 6.76
N PRO A 189 13.73 3.23 8.03
CA PRO A 189 14.09 4.61 8.38
C PRO A 189 15.37 5.07 7.69
N TRP A 190 15.30 6.22 7.02
CA TRP A 190 16.43 6.80 6.31
C TRP A 190 16.46 8.32 6.42
N PHE A 191 17.54 8.93 5.93
CA PHE A 191 17.68 10.39 5.88
C PHE A 191 16.64 11.00 4.94
N VAL A 192 16.13 12.19 5.32
CA VAL A 192 15.18 12.95 4.52
C VAL A 192 15.92 13.63 3.39
N LYS A 193 15.47 13.43 2.15
CA LYS A 193 16.00 14.09 0.96
C LYS A 193 15.43 15.50 0.83
N GLU A 194 16.19 16.44 0.27
CA GLU A 194 15.61 17.71 -0.17
C GLU A 194 14.71 17.48 -1.39
N LEU A 195 13.70 18.34 -1.61
CA LEU A 195 12.76 18.15 -2.71
C LEU A 195 13.44 18.23 -4.09
N GLU A 196 14.45 19.08 -4.23
CA GLU A 196 15.24 19.20 -5.45
C GLU A 196 16.06 17.93 -5.69
N GLU A 197 16.74 17.43 -4.66
CA GLU A 197 17.49 16.17 -4.71
C GLU A 197 16.59 14.97 -5.03
N ALA A 198 15.39 14.94 -4.46
CA ALA A 198 14.42 13.88 -4.73
C ALA A 198 13.89 13.93 -6.18
N ALA A 199 13.71 15.12 -6.74
CA ALA A 199 13.30 15.28 -8.14
C ALA A 199 14.39 14.82 -9.12
N VAL A 200 15.66 15.16 -8.85
CA VAL A 200 16.80 14.71 -9.67
C VAL A 200 16.93 13.19 -9.63
N ALA A 201 16.81 12.58 -8.45
CA ALA A 201 16.87 11.12 -8.33
C ALA A 201 15.73 10.39 -9.07
N GLU A 202 14.52 10.96 -9.09
CA GLU A 202 13.40 10.40 -9.89
C GLU A 202 13.69 10.50 -11.40
N GLU A 203 14.28 11.59 -11.87
CA GLU A 203 14.66 11.75 -13.29
C GLU A 203 15.75 10.75 -13.67
N GLU A 204 16.77 10.53 -12.82
CA GLU A 204 17.82 9.54 -13.04
C GLU A 204 17.27 8.10 -13.07
N GLU A 205 16.35 7.74 -12.17
CA GLU A 205 15.69 6.42 -12.18
C GLU A 205 14.83 6.20 -13.43
N GLU A 206 14.07 7.22 -13.88
CA GLU A 206 13.30 7.14 -15.13
C GLU A 206 14.22 6.95 -16.36
N GLU A 207 15.38 7.62 -16.40
CA GLU A 207 16.39 7.44 -17.46
C GLU A 207 17.02 6.03 -17.45
N GLU A 208 17.35 5.49 -16.27
CA GLU A 208 17.89 4.13 -16.14
C GLU A 208 16.88 3.06 -16.58
N GLU A 209 15.60 3.22 -16.22
CA GLU A 209 14.53 2.31 -16.66
C GLU A 209 14.34 2.35 -18.18
N GLU A 210 14.35 3.54 -18.79
CA GLU A 210 14.27 3.69 -20.25
C GLU A 210 15.48 3.03 -20.93
N GLU A 211 16.70 3.24 -20.41
CA GLU A 211 17.91 2.58 -20.93
C GLU A 211 17.85 1.05 -20.83
N GLU A 212 17.35 0.52 -19.70
CA GLU A 212 17.14 -0.92 -19.53
C GLU A 212 16.12 -1.48 -20.52
N GLU A 213 15.03 -0.74 -20.78
CA GLU A 213 14.00 -1.16 -21.73
C GLU A 213 14.56 -1.18 -23.16
N ILE A 214 15.37 -0.19 -23.54
CA ILE A 214 16.09 -0.15 -24.82
C ILE A 214 17.07 -1.35 -24.93
N LYS A 215 17.86 -1.63 -23.89
CA LYS A 215 18.79 -2.78 -23.86
C LYS A 215 18.06 -4.12 -23.96
N LYS A 216 16.87 -4.26 -23.36
CA LYS A 216 16.00 -5.45 -23.50
C LYS A 216 15.42 -5.57 -24.91
N ALA A 217 15.09 -4.45 -25.57
CA ALA A 217 14.56 -4.43 -26.93
C ALA A 217 15.60 -4.80 -28.00
N ASP A 218 16.87 -4.41 -27.80
CA ASP A 218 17.97 -4.68 -28.75
C ASP A 218 18.66 -6.05 -28.57
N SER A 219 18.22 -6.87 -27.61
CA SER A 219 18.82 -8.20 -27.37
C SER A 219 18.39 -9.22 -28.43
N PRO A 220 19.31 -9.86 -29.19
CA PRO A 220 18.94 -10.80 -30.25
C PRO A 220 18.24 -12.05 -29.68
N SER A 221 16.97 -12.24 -30.04
CA SER A 221 16.22 -13.47 -29.79
C SER A 221 16.99 -14.69 -30.35
N LYS A 222 17.55 -15.52 -29.47
CA LYS A 222 18.03 -16.86 -29.81
C LYS A 222 16.83 -17.77 -30.12
N ARG A 223 16.24 -17.65 -31.33
CA ARG A 223 15.35 -18.68 -31.87
C ARG A 223 16.19 -19.81 -32.46
N GLY A 224 16.07 -20.96 -31.80
CA GLY A 224 16.68 -22.22 -32.17
C GLY A 224 16.31 -22.68 -33.58
N ARG A 225 17.34 -23.17 -34.25
CA ARG A 225 17.43 -23.75 -35.58
C ARG A 225 16.70 -25.11 -35.60
N SER A 226 15.78 -25.31 -36.53
CA SER A 226 15.32 -26.65 -36.94
C SER A 226 15.02 -26.69 -38.44
N ARG A 227 15.51 -27.75 -39.07
CA ARG A 227 15.69 -27.97 -40.52
C ARG A 227 14.40 -28.47 -41.18
N GLY A 228 14.24 -28.17 -42.48
CA GLY A 228 13.32 -28.90 -43.36
C GLY A 228 13.32 -28.35 -44.80
N ALA A 229 13.99 -29.06 -45.71
CA ALA A 229 13.98 -28.83 -47.16
C ALA A 229 12.56 -28.99 -47.74
N THR A 230 12.11 -28.29 -48.78
CA THR A 230 12.40 -28.65 -50.19
C THR A 230 11.92 -27.58 -51.19
N ARG A 231 12.59 -27.62 -52.34
CA ARG A 231 12.59 -26.80 -53.56
C ARG A 231 11.29 -26.80 -54.37
N ARG A 232 10.91 -25.65 -54.97
CA ARG A 232 10.40 -25.53 -56.37
C ARG A 232 10.46 -24.07 -56.87
N THR A 233 10.76 -23.94 -58.16
CA THR A 233 11.27 -22.80 -58.94
C THR A 233 10.20 -21.80 -59.44
N PRO A 234 10.58 -20.64 -60.05
CA PRO A 234 9.78 -19.40 -60.08
C PRO A 234 9.04 -19.15 -61.40
N LYS A 235 8.09 -18.20 -61.39
CA LYS A 235 7.61 -17.54 -62.60
C LYS A 235 7.24 -16.07 -62.36
N LYS A 236 7.75 -15.22 -63.28
CA LYS A 236 7.56 -13.76 -63.47
C LYS A 236 6.08 -13.34 -63.49
N THR A 237 5.77 -12.13 -63.02
CA THR A 237 5.46 -10.90 -63.82
C THR A 237 5.15 -9.70 -62.91
N GLU A 238 5.90 -8.60 -63.09
CA GLU A 238 5.41 -7.26 -63.48
C GLU A 238 5.00 -6.29 -62.35
N THR A 239 5.84 -5.27 -62.16
CA THR A 239 5.48 -3.94 -61.63
C THR A 239 4.78 -3.10 -62.70
N PRO A 240 3.95 -2.11 -62.29
CA PRO A 240 4.39 -0.74 -62.57
C PRO A 240 4.09 0.31 -61.47
N LYS A 241 5.14 1.08 -61.17
CA LYS A 241 5.27 2.56 -61.15
C LYS A 241 4.26 3.48 -60.40
N LYS A 242 4.89 4.27 -59.50
CA LYS A 242 4.90 5.76 -59.34
C LYS A 242 3.60 6.53 -58.99
N LYS A 243 3.67 7.31 -57.90
CA LYS A 243 3.75 8.80 -57.81
C LYS A 243 3.61 9.19 -56.32
N LYS A 244 4.56 9.85 -55.65
CA LYS A 244 4.96 11.28 -55.63
C LYS A 244 3.88 12.26 -55.17
N GLU A 245 4.34 13.19 -54.31
CA GLU A 245 3.77 14.49 -53.89
C GLU A 245 2.71 14.46 -52.77
N ALA A 246 2.59 15.45 -51.88
CA ALA A 246 3.40 16.57 -51.46
C ALA A 246 2.73 17.15 -50.18
N THR A 247 3.51 17.75 -49.29
CA THR A 247 3.05 18.64 -48.20
C THR A 247 2.44 19.93 -48.78
N PRO A 248 1.57 20.71 -48.08
CA PRO A 248 2.12 21.80 -47.24
C PRO A 248 1.26 22.37 -46.07
N LYS A 249 1.98 22.87 -45.05
CA LYS A 249 1.86 24.13 -44.25
C LYS A 249 0.48 24.78 -43.93
N LYS A 250 0.28 25.18 -42.65
CA LYS A 250 0.35 26.58 -42.10
C LYS A 250 -0.19 26.65 -40.64
N LYS A 251 0.55 27.27 -39.68
CA LYS A 251 0.35 28.59 -38.99
C LYS A 251 -0.95 28.70 -38.14
N SER A 252 -1.09 29.36 -36.99
CA SER A 252 -0.28 30.15 -36.02
C SER A 252 -1.25 30.75 -34.97
N GLY A 253 -0.80 31.11 -33.75
CA GLY A 253 -1.45 32.10 -32.85
C GLY A 253 -1.75 31.54 -31.44
N ALA A 254 -1.02 31.90 -30.37
CA ALA A 254 -0.90 33.18 -29.62
C ALA A 254 -1.91 33.33 -28.45
N THR A 255 -1.39 33.45 -27.22
CA THR A 255 -2.04 33.78 -25.93
C THR A 255 -2.02 35.30 -25.68
N PRO A 256 -2.80 35.85 -24.72
CA PRO A 256 -2.15 36.37 -23.47
C PRO A 256 -2.99 36.38 -22.15
N LYS A 257 -2.28 36.20 -21.00
CA LYS A 257 -2.21 36.94 -19.68
C LYS A 257 -3.35 37.96 -19.32
N LYS A 258 -3.78 38.29 -18.06
CA LYS A 258 -3.28 38.27 -16.65
C LYS A 258 -4.36 38.90 -15.69
N LYS A 259 -4.33 38.63 -14.36
CA LYS A 259 -4.44 39.56 -13.18
C LYS A 259 -5.33 39.13 -11.97
N GLU A 260 -4.80 39.48 -10.79
CA GLU A 260 -5.21 39.28 -9.37
C GLU A 260 -6.38 40.17 -8.88
N ALA A 261 -6.98 39.82 -7.71
CA ALA A 261 -6.97 40.63 -6.46
C ALA A 261 -7.92 40.09 -5.35
N THR A 262 -7.52 40.23 -4.08
CA THR A 262 -8.35 40.25 -2.84
C THR A 262 -8.01 41.56 -2.09
N PRO A 263 -8.83 42.11 -1.16
CA PRO A 263 -8.52 41.93 0.29
C PRO A 263 -9.65 42.19 1.37
N LYS A 264 -9.40 41.68 2.61
CA LYS A 264 -9.73 42.20 4.01
C LYS A 264 -11.22 42.28 4.48
N LYS A 265 -11.66 42.25 5.77
CA LYS A 265 -11.14 42.46 7.16
C LYS A 265 -12.22 42.05 8.23
N LYS A 266 -11.89 41.49 9.42
CA LYS A 266 -12.10 41.95 10.86
C LYS A 266 -12.93 40.91 11.67
N GLU A 267 -12.49 40.27 12.77
CA GLU A 267 -12.14 40.68 14.16
C GLU A 267 -13.35 40.75 15.13
N ALA A 268 -13.37 39.87 16.17
CA ALA A 268 -13.80 40.12 17.58
C ALA A 268 -14.16 38.83 18.38
N THR A 269 -13.55 38.66 19.55
CA THR A 269 -13.91 37.84 20.74
C THR A 269 -14.45 38.83 21.83
N PRO A 270 -14.86 38.53 23.10
CA PRO A 270 -14.81 37.27 23.90
C PRO A 270 -15.95 37.02 24.95
N LYS A 271 -15.73 35.99 25.81
CA LYS A 271 -16.27 35.74 27.21
C LYS A 271 -17.71 35.16 27.32
N LYS A 272 -18.12 34.32 28.30
CA LYS A 272 -17.60 33.80 29.60
C LYS A 272 -18.56 32.69 30.12
N LYS A 273 -18.05 31.73 30.93
CA LYS A 273 -18.68 31.10 32.15
C LYS A 273 -20.02 30.33 32.02
N GLU A 274 -20.41 29.32 32.80
CA GLU A 274 -19.89 28.48 33.91
C GLU A 274 -20.92 27.33 34.12
N ALA A 275 -20.49 26.26 34.78
CA ALA A 275 -21.25 25.42 35.72
C ALA A 275 -22.41 24.50 35.26
N THR A 276 -22.11 23.20 35.30
CA THR A 276 -22.94 22.04 35.73
C THR A 276 -23.38 22.23 37.22
N PRO A 277 -24.23 21.41 37.92
CA PRO A 277 -24.48 19.97 37.69
C PRO A 277 -25.87 19.37 38.09
N ALA A 278 -25.96 18.04 37.87
CA ALA A 278 -26.70 17.04 38.68
C ALA A 278 -28.24 17.04 38.54
N LYS A 279 -28.99 15.93 38.63
CA LYS A 279 -28.80 14.59 39.26
C LYS A 279 -29.95 13.66 38.78
N LYS A 280 -29.69 12.34 38.73
CA LYS A 280 -30.50 11.18 39.23
C LYS A 280 -32.04 11.26 39.17
N ASN A 281 -32.83 10.22 38.90
CA ASN A 281 -32.61 8.78 38.82
C ASN A 281 -33.92 8.11 38.32
N SER A 282 -33.76 6.98 37.62
CA SER A 282 -34.59 5.76 37.65
C SER A 282 -36.06 5.80 38.10
N ARG A 283 -36.94 5.24 37.28
CA ARG A 283 -37.64 4.00 37.67
C ARG A 283 -38.25 3.28 36.46
N SER A 284 -37.92 2.00 36.36
CA SER A 284 -38.48 1.00 35.46
C SER A 284 -39.90 0.59 35.86
N LYS A 285 -40.70 0.16 34.87
CA LYS A 285 -41.57 -1.04 34.90
C LYS A 285 -42.41 -1.15 33.61
N THR A 286 -42.02 -2.08 32.75
CA THR A 286 -42.90 -2.85 31.83
C THR A 286 -43.44 -4.08 32.60
N PRO A 287 -44.27 -5.02 32.05
CA PRO A 287 -44.89 -5.12 30.71
C PRO A 287 -46.39 -5.56 30.72
N SER A 288 -47.06 -5.58 29.55
CA SER A 288 -47.82 -6.76 29.07
C SER A 288 -48.66 -6.46 27.80
N LYS A 289 -48.40 -7.27 26.76
CA LYS A 289 -49.28 -7.88 25.73
C LYS A 289 -50.53 -7.11 25.23
N GLN A 290 -50.63 -6.89 23.91
CA GLN A 290 -51.33 -7.73 22.90
C GLN A 290 -51.51 -6.97 21.57
N THR A 291 -51.31 -7.69 20.46
CA THR A 291 -51.47 -7.29 19.04
C THR A 291 -52.95 -7.13 18.62
N PRO A 292 -53.30 -6.45 17.50
CA PRO A 292 -53.33 -7.13 16.19
C PRO A 292 -53.02 -6.30 14.92
N LYS A 293 -52.47 -7.02 13.93
CA LYS A 293 -52.61 -6.93 12.45
C LYS A 293 -53.02 -5.59 11.81
N ARG A 294 -52.22 -5.13 10.83
CA ARG A 294 -52.76 -4.68 9.52
C ARG A 294 -51.72 -4.69 8.40
N THR A 295 -52.00 -5.50 7.38
CA THR A 295 -51.40 -5.49 6.05
C THR A 295 -51.76 -4.20 5.31
N LYS A 296 -50.80 -3.55 4.66
CA LYS A 296 -51.05 -2.66 3.51
C LYS A 296 -49.92 -2.80 2.49
N SER A 297 -50.31 -3.20 1.28
CA SER A 297 -49.50 -3.11 0.08
C SER A 297 -49.35 -1.64 -0.30
N VAL A 298 -48.16 -1.24 -0.77
CA VAL A 298 -47.97 0.02 -1.50
C VAL A 298 -46.99 -0.23 -2.64
N LYS A 299 -47.48 0.05 -3.84
CA LYS A 299 -46.78 0.04 -5.13
C LYS A 299 -45.53 0.93 -5.07
N LYS A 300 -44.37 0.40 -5.48
CA LYS A 300 -43.18 1.21 -5.79
C LYS A 300 -43.20 1.59 -7.27
N SER A 301 -43.41 2.87 -7.54
CA SER A 301 -43.18 3.48 -8.86
C SER A 301 -41.69 3.45 -9.21
N ALA A 302 -41.37 2.85 -10.35
CA ALA A 302 -40.01 2.85 -10.90
C ALA A 302 -39.68 4.24 -11.45
N LYS A 303 -38.69 4.91 -10.85
CA LYS A 303 -38.07 6.12 -11.41
C LYS A 303 -36.81 5.68 -12.16
N LYS A 304 -36.85 5.78 -13.48
CA LYS A 304 -35.74 5.56 -14.41
C LYS A 304 -34.65 6.61 -14.12
N VAL A 305 -33.51 6.17 -13.60
CA VAL A 305 -32.32 7.03 -13.40
C VAL A 305 -31.49 6.95 -14.68
N GLU A 306 -31.40 8.07 -15.39
CA GLU A 306 -30.48 8.23 -16.52
C GLU A 306 -29.04 8.28 -16.02
N THR A 307 -28.19 7.40 -16.56
CA THR A 307 -26.74 7.39 -16.36
C THR A 307 -26.07 8.56 -17.11
N PRO A 308 -25.21 9.37 -16.46
CA PRO A 308 -24.44 10.38 -17.17
C PRO A 308 -23.37 9.76 -18.08
N ARG A 309 -23.21 10.35 -19.26
CA ARG A 309 -22.21 9.99 -20.27
C ARG A 309 -20.79 9.92 -19.70
N ARG A 310 -20.09 8.86 -20.08
CA ARG A 310 -18.69 8.54 -19.82
C ARG A 310 -17.78 9.66 -20.34
N SER A 311 -17.35 10.56 -19.46
CA SER A 311 -16.24 11.48 -19.72
C SER A 311 -14.96 10.67 -19.89
N SER A 312 -14.25 10.90 -21.00
CA SER A 312 -12.96 10.30 -21.33
C SER A 312 -11.92 10.60 -20.24
N ARG A 313 -11.66 9.61 -19.37
CA ARG A 313 -10.49 9.63 -18.49
C ARG A 313 -9.27 9.26 -19.33
N LYS A 314 -8.24 10.13 -19.30
CA LYS A 314 -6.88 9.76 -19.72
C LYS A 314 -6.45 8.50 -18.95
N PRO A 315 -5.75 7.55 -19.57
CA PRO A 315 -5.32 6.35 -18.88
C PRO A 315 -4.36 6.74 -17.74
N ALA A 316 -4.62 6.17 -16.55
CA ALA A 316 -3.68 6.20 -15.44
C ALA A 316 -2.38 5.51 -15.89
N ARG A 317 -1.22 6.03 -15.46
CA ARG A 317 0.10 5.43 -15.69
C ARG A 317 0.04 3.95 -15.32
N LYS A 318 0.47 3.08 -16.24
CA LYS A 318 0.76 1.68 -15.92
C LYS A 318 1.93 1.70 -14.93
N ILE A 319 1.67 1.38 -13.68
CA ILE A 319 2.73 1.06 -12.73
C ILE A 319 3.10 -0.39 -13.04
N ASN A 320 4.22 -0.58 -13.73
CA ASN A 320 4.77 -1.92 -13.97
C ASN A 320 5.29 -2.46 -12.63
N TYR A 321 4.82 -3.64 -12.22
CA TYR A 321 5.48 -4.43 -11.19
C TYR A 321 6.09 -5.64 -11.89
N MET A 322 7.43 -5.75 -11.82
CA MET A 322 8.15 -7.01 -12.02
C MET A 322 8.20 -7.77 -10.70
#